data_AF-A0A6J5GZE2-F1
#
_entry.id   AF-A0A6J5GZE2-F1
#
_cell.length_a   1.000
_cell.length_b   1.000
_cell.length_c   1.000
_cell.angle_alpha   90.00
_cell.angle_beta   90.00
_cell.angle_gamma   90.00
#
_symmetry.space_group_name_H-M   'P 1'
#
loop_
_entity.id
_entity.type
_entity.pdbx_description
1 polymer ?
#
loop_
_entity_poly.entity_id
_entity_poly.type
_entity_poly.pdbx_seq_one_letter_code
_entity_poly.pdbx_strand_id
1 'polypeptide(L)'
;MSTLARAIETAPEQGSTFDCDWLVCMTGKGSGAARVGFGRYEWRAVGDTGRIAALHILIEAMHTLRAQWSGAILDWVLKLPYPWCPREALAAGAPAFEPVQSVLKTLAQRA
;
A
#
# COMPACT_ATOMS: atom_id res chain seq x y z
N MET A 1 14.74 2.90 9.18
CA MET A 1 13.27 2.91 9.03
C MET A 1 13.02 3.08 7.55
N SER A 2 12.47 2.05 6.92
CA SER A 2 12.10 2.08 5.51
C SER A 2 10.58 2.05 5.45
N THR A 3 9.97 2.89 4.61
CA THR A 3 8.53 2.90 4.35
C THR A 3 8.32 2.70 2.86
N LEU A 4 7.58 1.67 2.50
CA LEU A 4 7.33 1.26 1.13
C LEU A 4 5.82 1.23 0.93
N ALA A 5 5.29 2.31 0.38
CA ALA A 5 3.88 2.44 0.00
C ALA A 5 3.70 2.11 -1.49
N ARG A 6 2.55 1.55 -1.83
CA ARG A 6 2.08 1.24 -3.19
C ARG A 6 0.63 1.69 -3.31
N ALA A 7 0.32 2.41 -4.37
CA ALA A 7 -1.07 2.65 -4.77
C ALA A 7 -1.54 1.45 -5.58
N ILE A 8 -2.65 0.84 -5.16
CA ILE A 8 -3.15 -0.43 -5.71
C ILE A 8 -4.13 -0.13 -6.85
N GLU A 9 -3.58 0.45 -7.91
CA GLU A 9 -4.30 0.81 -9.13
C GLU A 9 -3.27 1.02 -10.25
N THR A 10 -3.77 1.17 -11.47
CA THR A 10 -3.02 1.75 -12.58
C THR A 10 -2.81 3.26 -12.42
N ALA A 11 -1.88 3.83 -13.19
CA ALA A 11 -1.62 5.26 -13.12
C ALA A 11 -2.86 6.07 -13.59
N PRO A 12 -3.27 7.12 -12.86
CA PRO A 12 -4.39 7.95 -13.28
C PRO A 12 -4.03 8.79 -14.51
N GLU A 13 -5.07 9.18 -15.26
CA GLU A 13 -4.96 10.19 -16.30
C GLU A 13 -4.68 11.58 -15.70
N GLN A 14 -4.09 12.49 -16.48
CA GLN A 14 -3.80 13.83 -16.00
C GLN A 14 -5.08 14.64 -15.79
N GLY A 15 -5.18 15.33 -14.64
CA GLY A 15 -6.29 16.25 -14.34
C GLY A 15 -7.51 15.60 -13.67
N SER A 16 -7.56 14.28 -13.54
CA SER A 16 -8.68 13.61 -12.85
C SER A 16 -8.56 13.70 -11.33
N THR A 17 -9.70 13.88 -10.65
CA THR A 17 -9.85 13.41 -9.26
C THR A 17 -9.62 11.91 -9.26
N PHE A 18 -8.84 11.42 -8.31
CA PHE A 18 -8.38 10.03 -8.31
C PHE A 18 -8.47 9.45 -6.91
N ASP A 19 -8.98 8.24 -6.81
CA ASP A 19 -9.00 7.48 -5.58
C ASP A 19 -8.57 6.04 -5.84
N CYS A 20 -7.88 5.45 -4.87
CA CYS A 20 -7.42 4.08 -4.97
C CYS A 20 -7.17 3.50 -3.58
N ASP A 21 -7.13 2.18 -3.50
CA ASP A 21 -6.56 1.51 -2.34
C ASP A 21 -5.04 1.74 -2.28
N TRP A 22 -4.46 1.65 -1.09
CA TRP A 22 -3.02 1.60 -0.92
C TRP A 22 -2.60 0.47 0.04
N LEU A 23 -1.39 -0.01 -0.16
CA LEU A 23 -0.69 -0.92 0.74
C LEU A 23 0.60 -0.26 1.21
N VAL A 24 0.90 -0.32 2.51
CA VAL A 24 2.18 0.12 3.06
C VAL A 24 2.83 -0.99 3.87
N CYS A 25 4.13 -1.15 3.68
CA CYS A 25 4.99 -1.91 4.57
C CYS A 25 6.07 -1.00 5.12
N MET A 26 6.32 -1.03 6.43
CA MET A 26 7.37 -0.22 7.04
C MET A 26 8.09 -0.95 8.16
N THR A 27 9.37 -0.60 8.40
CA THR A 27 10.14 -1.12 9.54
C THR A 27 10.42 -0.05 10.58
N GLY A 28 10.18 -0.39 11.85
CA GLY A 28 10.50 0.45 13.00
C GLY A 28 12.01 0.57 13.21
N LYS A 29 12.48 1.77 13.55
CA LYS A 29 13.86 1.98 13.99
C LYS A 29 14.01 1.41 15.41
N GLY A 30 15.01 0.57 15.64
CA GLY A 30 15.37 0.04 16.97
C GLY A 30 14.70 -1.28 17.37
N SER A 31 13.43 -1.52 17.04
CA SER A 31 12.75 -2.78 17.39
C SER A 31 12.89 -3.90 16.36
N GLY A 32 13.24 -3.56 15.10
CA GLY A 32 13.21 -4.50 13.97
C GLY A 32 11.80 -4.98 13.58
N ALA A 33 10.75 -4.52 14.29
CA ALA A 33 9.38 -4.85 13.97
C ALA A 33 8.98 -4.20 12.64
N ALA A 34 8.26 -4.97 11.81
CA ALA A 34 7.62 -4.44 10.62
C ALA A 34 6.16 -4.09 10.93
N ARG A 35 5.57 -3.24 10.10
CA ARG A 35 4.13 -3.01 10.04
C ARG A 35 3.66 -3.18 8.61
N VAL A 36 2.47 -3.74 8.46
CA VAL A 36 1.73 -3.79 7.20
C VAL A 36 0.38 -3.13 7.43
N GLY A 37 -0.02 -2.26 6.51
CA GLY A 37 -1.32 -1.61 6.58
C GLY A 37 -1.84 -1.27 5.21
N PHE A 38 -3.12 -0.93 5.19
CA PHE A 38 -3.84 -0.60 3.97
C PHE A 38 -4.95 0.40 4.28
N GLY A 39 -5.49 0.98 3.22
CA GLY A 39 -6.64 1.87 3.27
C GLY A 39 -6.85 2.53 1.93
N ARG A 40 -7.36 3.76 1.92
CA ARG A 40 -7.72 4.49 0.70
C ARG A 40 -7.01 5.83 0.60
N TYR A 41 -6.61 6.20 -0.61
CA TYR A 41 -6.23 7.55 -1.00
C TYR A 41 -7.38 8.18 -1.75
N GLU A 42 -7.65 9.45 -1.46
CA GLU A 42 -8.56 10.28 -2.23
C GLU A 42 -7.84 11.60 -2.56
N TRP A 43 -7.58 11.80 -3.83
CA TRP A 43 -6.89 12.96 -4.40
C TRP A 43 -7.91 13.85 -5.10
N ARG A 44 -7.96 15.13 -4.72
CA ARG A 44 -8.81 16.12 -5.40
C ARG A 44 -7.94 17.05 -6.22
N ALA A 45 -8.21 17.13 -7.53
CA ALA A 45 -7.50 18.02 -8.45
C ALA A 45 -8.09 19.45 -8.45
N VAL A 46 -7.28 20.46 -8.79
CA VAL A 46 -7.72 21.83 -9.04
C VAL A 46 -8.01 21.99 -10.53
N GLY A 47 -9.23 21.68 -10.96
CA GLY A 47 -9.61 21.66 -12.38
C GLY A 47 -8.62 20.84 -13.23
N ASP A 48 -8.43 21.23 -14.49
CA ASP A 48 -7.57 20.49 -15.44
C ASP A 48 -6.10 20.94 -15.38
N THR A 49 -5.67 21.55 -14.28
CA THR A 49 -4.31 22.12 -14.15
C THR A 49 -3.22 21.08 -13.86
N GLY A 50 -3.61 19.82 -13.60
CA GLY A 50 -2.72 18.77 -13.12
C GLY A 50 -2.24 18.95 -11.68
N ARG A 51 -2.75 19.95 -10.93
CA ARG A 51 -2.38 20.21 -9.54
C ARG A 51 -3.36 19.53 -8.58
N ILE A 52 -2.83 18.96 -7.50
CA ILE A 52 -3.62 18.41 -6.41
C ILE A 52 -3.96 19.51 -5.39
N ALA A 53 -5.24 19.68 -5.11
CA ALA A 53 -5.79 20.58 -4.09
C ALA A 53 -5.72 19.96 -2.69
N ALA A 54 -6.03 18.67 -2.60
CA ALA A 54 -6.12 17.94 -1.34
C ALA A 54 -5.81 16.45 -1.52
N LEU A 55 -5.24 15.86 -0.46
CA LEU A 55 -5.08 14.42 -0.29
C LEU A 55 -5.72 14.03 1.04
N HIS A 56 -6.67 13.11 0.97
CA HIS A 56 -7.21 12.44 2.15
C HIS A 56 -6.70 10.99 2.18
N ILE A 57 -6.18 10.58 3.34
CA ILE A 57 -5.63 9.24 3.56
C ILE A 57 -6.45 8.58 4.66
N LEU A 58 -7.28 7.62 4.27
CA LEU A 58 -7.95 6.74 5.22
C LEU A 58 -7.02 5.58 5.54
N ILE A 59 -6.69 5.39 6.83
CA ILE A 59 -5.98 4.22 7.33
C ILE A 59 -7.02 3.28 7.94
N GLU A 60 -7.22 2.13 7.33
CA GLU A 60 -8.22 1.18 7.80
C GLU A 60 -7.64 0.19 8.80
N ALA A 61 -6.44 -0.32 8.51
CA ALA A 61 -5.72 -1.16 9.43
C ALA A 61 -4.22 -0.92 9.33
N MET A 62 -3.57 -1.03 10.49
CA MET A 62 -2.11 -1.07 10.62
C MET A 62 -1.75 -2.18 11.61
N HIS A 63 -1.24 -3.29 11.07
CA HIS A 63 -0.84 -4.43 11.88
C HIS A 63 0.65 -4.38 12.18
N THR A 64 1.02 -4.64 13.43
CA THR A 64 2.42 -4.81 13.83
C THR A 64 2.82 -6.27 13.73
N LEU A 65 3.99 -6.50 13.15
CA LEU A 65 4.53 -7.80 12.82
C LEU A 65 5.70 -8.12 13.75
N ARG A 66 5.87 -9.40 14.06
CA ARG A 66 7.08 -9.86 14.77
C ARG A 66 8.32 -9.59 13.91
N ALA A 67 9.43 -9.24 14.55
CA ALA A 67 10.67 -8.88 13.86
C ALA A 67 11.18 -9.97 12.89
N GLN A 68 10.96 -11.26 13.22
CA GLN A 68 11.32 -12.39 12.35
C GLN A 68 10.68 -12.34 10.95
N TRP A 69 9.56 -11.63 10.79
CA TRP A 69 8.81 -11.53 9.54
C TRP A 69 9.15 -10.27 8.74
N SER A 70 9.98 -9.38 9.29
CA SER A 70 10.31 -8.09 8.67
C SER A 70 11.01 -8.26 7.31
N GLY A 71 11.98 -9.15 7.21
CA GLY A 71 12.71 -9.44 5.98
C GLY A 71 11.78 -9.94 4.87
N ALA A 72 10.98 -10.97 5.15
CA ALA A 72 10.05 -11.55 4.17
C ALA A 72 9.07 -10.52 3.59
N ILE A 73 8.56 -9.61 4.43
CA ILE A 73 7.63 -8.56 3.97
C ILE A 73 8.34 -7.49 3.15
N LEU A 74 9.51 -7.03 3.61
CA LEU A 74 10.29 -6.04 2.87
C LEU A 74 10.71 -6.57 1.50
N ASP A 75 11.21 -7.80 1.44
CA ASP A 75 11.64 -8.44 0.20
C ASP A 75 10.49 -8.61 -0.80
N TRP A 76 9.28 -8.90 -0.30
CA TRP A 76 8.08 -8.96 -1.11
C TRP A 76 7.67 -7.58 -1.63
N VAL A 77 7.49 -6.58 -0.76
CA VAL A 77 7.02 -5.26 -1.19
C VAL A 77 8.02 -4.54 -2.10
N LEU A 78 9.32 -4.82 -1.97
CA LEU A 78 10.35 -4.27 -2.86
C LEU A 78 10.26 -4.79 -4.30
N LYS A 79 9.68 -5.98 -4.49
CA LYS A 79 9.46 -6.57 -5.82
C LYS A 79 8.18 -6.10 -6.49
N LEU A 80 7.27 -5.48 -5.72
CA LEU A 80 6.03 -4.93 -6.27
C LEU A 80 6.31 -3.67 -7.08
N PRO A 81 5.63 -3.48 -8.24
CA PRO A 81 5.72 -2.27 -9.04
C PRO A 81 5.51 -0.99 -8.21
N TYR A 82 6.22 0.09 -8.52
CA TYR A 82 6.16 1.35 -7.80
C TYR A 82 6.08 2.53 -8.78
N PRO A 83 5.28 3.58 -8.50
CA PRO A 83 4.39 3.74 -7.34
C PRO A 83 3.04 3.01 -7.48
N TRP A 84 2.66 2.69 -8.71
CA TRP A 84 1.42 2.03 -9.10
C TRP A 84 1.62 0.52 -9.14
N CYS A 85 0.81 -0.21 -8.40
CA CYS A 85 0.86 -1.66 -8.29
C CYS A 85 -0.50 -2.23 -8.70
N PRO A 86 -0.59 -2.93 -9.85
CA PRO A 86 -1.81 -3.64 -10.22
C PRO A 86 -2.22 -4.62 -9.11
N ARG A 87 -3.52 -4.75 -8.88
CA ARG A 87 -4.07 -5.53 -7.76
C ARG A 87 -3.67 -7.01 -7.83
N GLU A 88 -3.62 -7.55 -9.04
CA GLU A 88 -3.18 -8.92 -9.33
C GLU A 88 -1.71 -9.18 -8.98
N ALA A 89 -0.85 -8.15 -9.00
CA ALA A 89 0.55 -8.29 -8.65
C ALA A 89 0.75 -8.52 -7.15
N LEU A 90 -0.22 -8.16 -6.31
CA LEU A 90 -0.13 -8.32 -4.85
C LEU A 90 -0.01 -9.78 -4.41
N ALA A 91 -0.65 -10.71 -5.13
CA ALA A 91 -0.58 -12.14 -4.78
C ALA A 91 0.80 -12.74 -5.06
N ALA A 92 1.56 -12.16 -5.99
CA ALA A 92 2.84 -12.72 -6.43
C ALA A 92 3.91 -12.59 -5.33
N GLY A 93 4.37 -13.74 -4.84
CA GLY A 93 5.43 -13.80 -3.82
C GLY A 93 5.02 -13.29 -2.44
N ALA A 94 3.72 -13.14 -2.19
CA ALA A 94 3.20 -12.67 -0.91
C ALA A 94 3.51 -13.67 0.23
N PRO A 95 3.95 -13.19 1.41
CA PRO A 95 4.14 -14.05 2.56
C PRO A 95 2.84 -14.73 3.05
N ALA A 96 2.88 -16.04 3.28
CA ALA A 96 1.72 -16.87 3.63
C ALA A 96 1.35 -16.85 5.13
N PHE A 97 1.58 -15.75 5.84
CA PHE A 97 1.27 -15.63 7.27
C PHE A 97 0.31 -14.48 7.56
N GLU A 98 -0.47 -14.62 8.63
CA GLU A 98 -1.25 -13.51 9.18
C GLU A 98 -0.31 -12.47 9.80
N PRO A 99 -0.56 -11.16 9.62
CA PRO A 99 -1.75 -10.50 9.09
C PRO A 99 -1.73 -10.20 7.57
N VAL A 100 -0.68 -10.57 6.84
CA VAL A 100 -0.53 -10.20 5.42
C VAL A 100 -1.64 -10.81 4.58
N GLN A 101 -1.97 -12.08 4.83
CA GLN A 101 -3.04 -12.78 4.10
C GLN A 101 -4.41 -12.11 4.29
N SER A 102 -4.74 -11.66 5.51
CA SER A 102 -5.96 -10.89 5.77
C SER A 102 -6.03 -9.57 4.99
N VAL A 103 -4.92 -8.81 4.95
CA VAL A 103 -4.82 -7.58 4.16
C VAL A 103 -5.05 -7.86 2.68
N LEU A 104 -4.38 -8.87 2.12
CA LEU A 104 -4.51 -9.25 0.71
C LEU A 104 -5.92 -9.71 0.36
N LYS A 105 -6.54 -10.51 1.22
CA LYS A 105 -7.93 -10.93 1.04
C LYS A 105 -8.87 -9.73 1.00
N THR A 106 -8.68 -8.77 1.91
CA THR A 106 -9.51 -7.56 1.96
C THR A 106 -9.34 -6.72 0.70
N LEU A 107 -8.10 -6.48 0.28
CA LEU A 107 -7.81 -5.74 -0.96
C LEU A 107 -8.32 -6.48 -2.20
N ALA A 108 -8.21 -7.80 -2.28
CA ALA A 108 -8.71 -8.58 -3.42
C ALA A 108 -10.24 -8.57 -3.55
N GLN A 109 -10.96 -8.33 -2.45
CA GLN A 109 -12.43 -8.26 -2.43
C GLN A 109 -12.97 -6.86 -2.79
N ARG A 110 -12.10 -5.88 -3.04
CA ARG A 110 -12.49 -4.53 -3.42
C ARG A 110 -12.47 -4.39 -4.94
N ALA A 111 -13.58 -3.86 -5.46
CA ALA A 111 -13.75 -3.49 -6.85
C ALA A 111 -13.04 -2.16 -7.13
#